data_AF-A0A522IW81-F1
#
_entry.id   AF-A0A522IW81-F1
#
_cell.length_a   1.000
_cell.length_b   1.000
_cell.length_c   1.000
_cell.angle_alpha   90.00
_cell.angle_beta   90.00
_cell.angle_gamma   90.00
#
_symmetry.space_group_name_H-M   'P 1'
#
loop_
_entity.id
_entity.type
_entity.pdbx_description
1 polymer ?
#
loop_
_entity_poly.entity_id
_entity_poly.type
_entity_poly.pdbx_seq_one_letter_code
_entity_poly.pdbx_strand_id
1 'polypeptide(L)' 'MRSARIQEVPGSNSDKWLGVRYRKSRSGCPVPDGALASLHCDKIEMKRAGGHYIFIGYVRDIERGNEADPLIFFNGHYR' A
#
# COMPACT_ATOMS: atom_id res chain seq x y z
N MET A 1 11.43 -5.35 -20.12
CA MET A 1 10.40 -4.86 -19.18
C MET A 1 9.99 -5.99 -18.26
N ARG A 2 10.31 -5.92 -16.97
CA ARG A 2 9.83 -6.90 -15.99
C ARG A 2 8.51 -6.35 -15.42
N SER A 3 7.39 -6.93 -15.84
CA SER A 3 6.06 -6.60 -15.34
C SER A 3 6.00 -6.74 -13.82
N ALA A 4 5.41 -5.75 -13.15
CA ALA A 4 5.10 -5.82 -11.72
C ALA A 4 4.21 -7.05 -11.46
N ARG A 5 4.65 -7.95 -10.59
CA ARG A 5 3.89 -9.17 -10.27
C ARG A 5 2.72 -8.79 -9.36
N ILE A 6 1.50 -8.93 -9.86
CA ILE A 6 0.29 -8.71 -9.07
C ILE A 6 0.20 -9.82 -8.02
N GLN A 7 0.05 -9.44 -6.76
CA GLN A 7 -0.31 -10.34 -5.67
C GLN A 7 -1.79 -10.12 -5.35
N GLU A 8 -2.59 -11.18 -5.38
CA GLU A 8 -4.01 -11.09 -5.03
C GLU A 8 -4.16 -10.84 -3.53
N VAL A 9 -4.95 -9.82 -3.17
CA VAL A 9 -5.30 -9.55 -1.78
C VAL A 9 -6.57 -10.34 -1.45
N PRO A 10 -6.54 -11.23 -0.44
CA PRO A 10 -7.70 -12.00 -0.03
C PRO A 10 -8.93 -11.14 0.31
N GLY A 11 -10.12 -11.73 0.17
CA GLY A 11 -11.42 -11.08 0.40
C GLY A 11 -11.62 -10.54 1.83
N SER A 12 -12.78 -9.90 2.07
CA SER A 12 -13.03 -9.06 3.26
C SER A 12 -12.90 -9.74 4.64
N ASN A 13 -12.82 -11.07 4.70
CA ASN A 13 -12.82 -11.85 5.95
C ASN A 13 -11.61 -12.80 6.12
N SER A 14 -10.59 -12.69 5.27
CA SER A 14 -9.37 -13.50 5.37
C SER A 14 -8.17 -12.65 5.78
N ASP A 15 -7.15 -13.30 6.34
CA ASP A 15 -5.87 -12.65 6.62
C ASP A 15 -5.26 -12.18 5.31
N LYS A 16 -5.33 -10.87 5.06
CA LYS A 16 -4.87 -10.23 3.83
C LYS A 16 -3.36 -10.32 3.62
N TRP A 17 -2.62 -10.65 4.67
CA TRP A 17 -1.17 -10.78 4.64
C TRP A 17 -0.71 -12.23 4.45
N LEU A 18 -1.63 -13.19 4.46
CA LEU A 18 -1.32 -14.60 4.24
C LEU A 18 -0.68 -14.78 2.85
N GLY A 19 0.56 -15.28 2.83
CA GLY A 19 1.33 -15.50 1.59
C GLY A 19 1.97 -14.24 0.99
N VAL A 20 1.75 -13.06 1.57
CA VAL A 20 2.43 -11.81 1.18
C VAL A 20 3.72 -11.70 1.99
N ARG A 21 4.85 -11.44 1.33
CA ARG A 21 6.08 -11.08 2.03
C ARG A 21 6.05 -9.59 2.38
N TYR A 22 6.26 -9.28 3.65
CA TYR A 22 6.31 -7.91 4.14
C TYR A 22 7.26 -7.83 5.34
N ARG A 23 7.73 -6.61 5.63
CA ARG A 23 8.42 -6.27 6.87
C ARG A 23 7.56 -5.31 7.70
N LYS A 24 7.86 -5.14 8.98
CA LYS A 24 7.27 -4.05 9.77
C LYS A 24 8.12 -2.79 9.63
N SER A 25 7.47 -1.65 9.42
CA SER A 25 8.09 -0.33 9.53
C SER A 25 8.48 -0.03 10.98
N ARG A 26 9.20 1.08 11.18
CA ARG A 26 9.50 1.61 12.53
C ARG A 26 8.25 1.85 13.38
N SER A 27 7.12 2.20 12.76
CA SER A 27 5.83 2.39 13.43
C SER A 27 5.03 1.08 13.60
N GLY A 28 5.58 -0.06 13.18
CA GLY A 28 4.93 -1.37 13.25
C GLY A 28 3.95 -1.66 12.12
N CYS A 29 3.79 -0.74 11.16
CA CYS A 29 2.92 -0.93 9.99
C CYS A 29 3.55 -1.93 9.00
N PRO A 30 2.78 -2.83 8.38
CA PRO A 30 3.30 -3.74 7.37
C PRO A 30 3.67 -2.99 6.10
N VAL A 31 4.86 -3.28 5.57
CA VAL A 31 5.37 -2.76 4.30
C VAL A 31 5.64 -3.93 3.37
N PRO A 32 4.86 -4.08 2.28
CA PRO A 32 5.06 -5.16 1.32
C PRO A 32 6.46 -5.13 0.70
N ASP A 33 7.02 -6.31 0.46
CA ASP A 33 8.25 -6.43 -0.33
C ASP A 33 7.99 -6.06 -1.79
N GLY A 34 8.92 -5.34 -2.41
CA GLY A 34 8.82 -4.93 -3.82
C GLY A 34 7.96 -3.69 -4.08
N ALA A 35 7.44 -3.03 -3.04
CA ALA A 35 6.85 -1.70 -3.19
C ALA A 35 7.88 -0.70 -3.74
N LEU A 36 7.50 0.09 -4.75
CA LEU A 36 8.38 1.11 -5.35
C LEU A 36 8.65 2.28 -4.41
N ALA A 37 7.72 2.55 -3.50
CA ALA A 37 7.87 3.53 -2.44
C ALA A 37 7.00 3.16 -1.25
N SER A 38 7.38 3.61 -0.06
CA SER A 38 6.57 3.52 1.16
C SER A 38 6.60 4.85 1.89
N LEU A 39 5.41 5.35 2.27
CA LEU A 39 5.25 6.61 2.97
C LEU A 39 4.84 6.33 4.41
N HIS A 40 5.65 6.77 5.37
CA HIS A 40 5.36 6.62 6.79
C HIS A 40 4.72 7.90 7.30
N CYS A 41 3.45 7.81 7.70
CA CYS A 41 2.65 8.98 8.04
C CYS A 41 2.07 8.90 9.45
N ASP A 42 2.04 10.04 10.13
CA ASP A 42 1.18 10.22 11.30
C ASP A 42 -0.22 10.62 10.84
N LYS A 43 -1.27 9.99 11.37
CA LYS A 43 -2.65 10.38 11.09
C LYS A 43 -2.95 11.72 11.75
N ILE A 44 -3.22 12.74 10.95
CA ILE A 44 -3.58 14.08 11.42
C ILE A 44 -5.09 14.25 11.50
N GLU A 45 -5.81 13.74 10.50
CA GLU A 45 -7.26 13.95 10.43
C GLU A 45 -7.98 12.77 9.78
N MET A 46 -9.24 12.57 10.20
CA MET A 46 -10.19 11.66 9.59
C MET A 46 -11.51 12.40 9.37
N LYS A 47 -11.95 12.49 8.12
CA LYS A 47 -13.20 13.16 7.72
C LYS A 47 -14.18 12.18 7.11
N ARG A 48 -15.45 12.22 7.54
CA ARG A 48 -16.52 11.46 6.87
C ARG A 48 -16.88 12.13 5.55
N ALA A 49 -16.95 11.35 4.48
CA ALA A 49 -17.28 11.78 3.12
C ALA A 49 -18.27 10.77 2.50
N GLY A 50 -19.56 10.97 2.75
CA GLY A 50 -20.61 10.05 2.30
C GLY A 50 -20.43 8.64 2.87
N GLY A 51 -20.21 7.66 1.98
CA GLY A 51 -19.95 6.24 2.33
C GLY A 51 -18.50 5.91 2.68
N HIS A 52 -17.61 6.90 2.72
CA HIS A 52 -16.17 6.71 2.96
C HIS A 52 -15.62 7.65 4.03
N TYR A 53 -14.37 7.40 4.43
CA TYR A 53 -13.57 8.34 5.21
C TYR A 53 -12.35 8.79 4.42
N ILE A 54 -12.06 10.08 4.48
CA ILE A 54 -10.82 10.67 4.00
C ILE A 54 -9.87 10.74 5.19
N PHE A 55 -8.68 10.17 5.04
CA PHE A 55 -7.61 10.25 6.04
C PHE A 55 -6.52 11.19 5.53
N ILE A 56 -6.12 12.15 6.37
CA ILE A 56 -5.02 13.07 6.08
C ILE A 56 -3.85 12.69 6.97
N GLY A 57 -2.71 12.37 6.35
CA GLY A 57 -1.49 11.96 7.03
C GLY A 57 -0.34 12.93 6.78
N TYR A 58 0.45 13.20 7.83
CA TYR A 58 1.70 13.95 7.72
C TYR A 58 2.86 12.98 7.45
N VAL A 59 3.53 13.13 6.31
CA VAL A 59 4.65 12.26 5.93
C VAL A 59 5.86 12.56 6.82
N ARG A 60 6.28 11.56 7.59
CA ARG A 60 7.46 11.61 8.46
C ARG A 60 8.71 11.07 7.79
N ASP A 61 8.54 10.07 6.94
CA ASP A 61 9.64 9.40 6.26
C ASP A 61 9.17 8.76 4.95
N ILE A 62 10.11 8.59 4.02
CA ILE A 62 9.87 7.99 2.71
C ILE A 62 10.97 6.97 2.44
N GLU A 63 10.58 5.71 2.27
CA GLU A 63 11.45 4.65 1.81
C GLU A 63 11.29 4.49 0.29
N ARG A 64 12.39 4.44 -0.45
CA ARG A 64 12.41 4.19 -1.90
C ARG A 64 12.77 2.73 -2.18
N GLY A 65 11.96 2.09 -2.99
CA GLY A 65 12.24 0.75 -3.51
C GLY A 65 13.13 0.79 -4.75
N ASN A 66 13.29 -0.37 -5.38
CA ASN A 66 13.99 -0.48 -6.66
C ASN A 66 13.22 0.24 -7.76
N GLU A 67 13.94 0.79 -8.73
CA GLU A 67 13.32 1.36 -9.94
C GLU A 67 12.61 0.27 -10.74
N ALA A 68 11.32 0.47 -11.00
CA ALA A 68 10.51 -0.33 -11.90
C ALA A 68 9.29 0.47 -12.36
N ASP A 69 8.54 -0.07 -13.32
CA ASP A 69 7.27 0.52 -13.75
C ASP A 69 6.20 0.36 -12.65
N PRO A 70 5.42 1.41 -12.35
CA PRO A 70 4.35 1.34 -11.36
C PRO A 70 3.21 0.44 -11.83
N LEU A 71 2.58 -0.25 -10.88
CA LEU A 71 1.34 -0.98 -11.14
C LEU A 71 0.18 0.02 -11.28
N ILE A 72 -0.54 -0.06 -12.39
CA ILE A 72 -1.69 0.80 -12.68
C ILE A 72 -2.97 0.00 -12.54
N PHE A 73 -3.92 0.51 -11.77
CA PHE A 73 -5.30 0.01 -11.76
C PHE A 73 -6.19 0.98 -12.54
N PHE A 74 -6.75 0.53 -13.66
CA PHE A 74 -7.62 1.32 -14.52
C PHE A 74 -8.75 0.46 -15.08
N ASN A 75 -9.98 0.98 -15.00
CA ASN A 75 -11.17 0.33 -15.54
C ASN A 75 -11.37 -1.13 -15.07
N GLY A 76 -11.13 -1.42 -13.79
CA GLY A 76 -11.30 -2.77 -13.24
C GLY A 76 -10.13 -3.74 -13.51
N HIS A 77 -9.07 -3.29 -14.20
CA HIS A 77 -7.95 -4.13 -14.57
C HIS A 77 -6.61 -3.56 -14.06
N TYR A 78 -5.67 -4.47 -13.78
CA TYR A 78 -4.28 -4.14 -13.44
C TYR A 78 -3.40 -4.20 -14.68
N ARG A 79 -2.44 -3.28 -14.80
CA ARG A 79 -1.40 -3.24 -15.83
C ARG A 79 -0.06 -2.82 -15.26
#